data_AF-A0A2P4P9T8-F1
#
_entry.id   AF-A0A2P4P9T8-F1
#
_cell.length_a   1.000
_cell.length_b   1.000
_cell.length_c   1.000
_cell.angle_alpha   90.00
_cell.angle_beta   90.00
_cell.angle_gamma   90.00
#
_symmetry.space_group_name_H-M   'P 1'
#
loop_
_entity.id
_entity.type
_entity.pdbx_description
1 polymer ?
#
loop_
_entity_poly.entity_id
_entity_poly.type
_entity_poly.pdbx_seq_one_letter_code
_entity_poly.pdbx_strand_id
1 'polypeptide(L)'
;MEYLEKDEAIMRERVHDAKLVRNKSSEKIQFITESEAAAIYCIKNELQKYNLSTGEPFIIVDCGESTIDITTHEFVENNPLQLSEITQKLVENNPLQLSEITTRVRDFCGSILI
;
A
#
# COMPACT_ATOMS: atom_id res chain seq x y z
N MET A 1 2.59 -8.47 -0.01
CA MET A 1 2.64 -9.46 1.09
C MET A 1 1.22 -9.98 1.23
N GLU A 2 0.95 -11.22 0.82
CA GLU A 2 -0.40 -11.80 0.89
C GLU A 2 -0.74 -12.06 2.36
N TYR A 3 -1.85 -11.54 2.87
CA TYR A 3 -2.33 -11.95 4.19
C TYR A 3 -2.50 -13.47 4.17
N LEU A 4 -2.00 -14.16 5.19
CA LEU A 4 -2.25 -15.59 5.28
C LEU A 4 -3.77 -15.78 5.36
N GLU A 5 -4.38 -16.61 4.53
CA GLU A 5 -5.85 -16.83 4.51
C GLU A 5 -6.43 -17.08 5.92
N LYS A 6 -5.61 -17.65 6.80
CA LYS A 6 -5.90 -17.86 8.22
C LYS A 6 -6.12 -16.56 9.00
N ASP A 7 -5.30 -15.54 8.78
CA ASP A 7 -5.39 -14.25 9.48
C ASP A 7 -6.64 -13.50 9.05
N GLU A 8 -6.98 -13.52 7.75
CA GLU A 8 -8.24 -12.95 7.27
C GLU A 8 -9.45 -13.66 7.88
N ALA A 9 -9.43 -14.99 7.95
CA ALA A 9 -10.51 -15.75 8.56
C ALA A 9 -10.72 -15.37 10.03
N ILE A 10 -9.64 -15.21 10.79
CA ILE A 10 -9.68 -14.77 12.19
C ILE A 10 -10.24 -13.34 12.28
N MET A 11 -9.77 -12.42 11.44
CA MET A 11 -10.28 -11.05 11.44
C MET A 11 -11.77 -11.00 11.09
N ARG A 12 -12.24 -11.77 10.11
CA ARG A 12 -13.67 -11.88 9.76
C ARG A 12 -14.51 -12.40 10.92
N GLU A 13 -14.02 -13.39 11.66
CA GLU A 13 -14.67 -13.88 12.87
C GLU A 13 -14.80 -12.76 13.91
N ARG A 14 -13.73 -12.01 14.19
CA ARG A 14 -13.78 -10.91 15.16
C ARG A 14 -14.74 -9.79 14.76
N VAL A 15 -14.77 -9.41 13.48
CA VAL A 15 -15.70 -8.39 12.96
C VAL A 15 -17.16 -8.86 13.08
N HIS A 16 -17.42 -10.14 12.86
CA HIS A 16 -18.74 -10.75 13.08
C HIS A 16 -19.14 -10.75 14.57
N ASP A 17 -18.24 -11.18 15.46
CA ASP A 17 -18.50 -11.28 16.90
C ASP A 17 -18.73 -9.90 17.54
N ALA A 18 -18.05 -8.87 17.02
CA ALA A 18 -18.28 -7.46 17.35
C ALA A 18 -19.61 -6.92 16.79
N LYS A 19 -20.38 -7.73 16.05
CA LYS A 19 -21.66 -7.38 15.41
C LYS A 19 -21.56 -6.26 14.37
N LEU A 20 -20.39 -6.06 13.78
CA LEU A 20 -20.18 -5.10 12.70
C LEU A 20 -20.72 -5.62 11.36
N VAL A 21 -20.78 -6.95 11.21
CA VAL A 21 -21.46 -7.63 10.09
C VAL A 21 -22.36 -8.75 10.57
N ARG A 22 -23.39 -9.07 9.77
CA ARG A 22 -24.35 -10.16 10.05
C ARG A 22 -23.83 -11.55 9.71
N ASN A 23 -22.86 -11.65 8.81
CA ASN A 23 -22.31 -12.92 8.34
C ASN A 23 -20.79 -12.77 8.17
N LYS A 24 -20.01 -13.69 8.74
CA LYS A 24 -18.55 -13.77 8.60
C LYS A 24 -18.09 -13.86 7.14
N SER A 25 -18.89 -14.49 6.28
CA SER A 25 -18.63 -14.64 4.84
C SER A 25 -19.17 -13.48 4.01
N SER A 26 -19.44 -12.32 4.62
CA SER A 26 -19.93 -11.16 3.88
C SER A 26 -18.86 -10.62 2.93
N GLU A 27 -19.22 -10.53 1.65
CA GLU A 27 -18.43 -9.86 0.59
C GLU A 27 -18.25 -8.35 0.83
N LYS A 28 -18.96 -7.78 1.81
CA LYS A 28 -18.83 -6.36 2.17
C LYS A 28 -17.58 -6.03 2.99
N ILE A 29 -16.85 -7.05 3.45
CA ILE A 29 -15.56 -6.86 4.13
C ILE A 29 -14.44 -7.21 3.15
N GLN A 30 -13.59 -6.23 2.90
CA GLN A 30 -12.33 -6.38 2.19
C GLN A 30 -11.20 -5.99 3.14
N PHE A 31 -10.12 -6.75 3.11
CA PHE A 31 -8.88 -6.41 3.80
C PHE A 31 -7.92 -5.85 2.76
N ILE A 32 -7.22 -4.80 3.15
CA ILE A 32 -6.17 -4.17 2.36
C ILE A 32 -4.99 -3.97 3.29
N THR A 33 -3.80 -3.93 2.73
CA THR A 33 -2.59 -3.59 3.49
C THR A 33 -2.62 -2.11 3.90
N GLU A 34 -1.81 -1.76 4.89
CA GLU A 34 -1.60 -0.36 5.27
C GLU A 34 -1.06 0.49 4.10
N SER A 35 -0.12 -0.08 3.32
CA SER A 35 0.44 0.57 2.13
C SER A 35 -0.61 0.80 1.04
N GLU A 36 -1.49 -0.17 0.78
CA GLU A 36 -2.62 0.00 -0.16
C GLU A 36 -3.59 1.07 0.32
N ALA A 37 -3.90 1.12 1.62
CA ALA A 37 -4.75 2.15 2.20
C ALA A 37 -4.16 3.55 2.01
N ALA A 38 -2.86 3.71 2.27
CA ALA A 38 -2.12 4.95 2.04
C ALA A 38 -2.12 5.34 0.55
N ALA A 39 -1.92 4.37 -0.36
CA ALA A 39 -1.96 4.59 -1.79
C ALA A 39 -3.32 5.08 -2.30
N ILE A 40 -4.40 4.42 -1.87
CA ILE A 40 -5.77 4.82 -2.22
C ILE A 40 -6.06 6.23 -1.72
N TYR A 41 -5.64 6.55 -0.49
CA TYR A 41 -5.81 7.89 0.07
C TYR A 41 -5.04 8.95 -0.74
N CYS A 42 -3.76 8.70 -1.02
CA CYS A 42 -2.92 9.61 -1.79
C CYS A 42 -3.51 9.84 -3.18
N ILE A 43 -3.94 8.80 -3.89
CA ILE A 43 -4.57 8.95 -5.22
C ILE A 43 -5.82 9.82 -5.16
N LYS A 44 -6.71 9.54 -4.20
CA LYS A 44 -8.01 10.21 -4.12
C LYS A 44 -7.92 11.67 -3.68
N ASN A 45 -6.94 12.02 -2.86
CA ASN A 45 -6.89 13.33 -2.22
C ASN A 45 -5.68 14.18 -2.61
N GLU A 46 -4.50 13.56 -2.69
CA GLU A 46 -3.24 14.28 -2.87
C GLU A 46 -2.73 14.27 -4.32
N LEU A 47 -3.01 13.21 -5.07
CA LEU A 47 -2.44 13.04 -6.41
C LEU A 47 -3.36 13.48 -7.55
N GLN A 48 -4.63 13.77 -7.27
CA GLN A 48 -5.54 14.30 -8.29
C GLN A 48 -5.01 15.57 -8.96
N LYS A 49 -4.26 16.41 -8.23
CA LYS A 49 -3.62 17.62 -8.77
C LYS A 49 -2.49 17.34 -9.76
N TYR A 50 -1.94 16.13 -9.80
CA TYR A 50 -0.82 15.79 -10.66
C TYR A 50 -1.24 15.04 -11.93
N ASN A 51 -2.55 14.84 -12.17
CA ASN A 51 -3.09 14.17 -13.37
C ASN A 51 -2.35 12.87 -13.71
N LEU A 52 -2.16 11.99 -12.72
CA LEU A 52 -1.48 10.72 -12.93
C LEU A 52 -2.16 9.92 -14.05
N SER A 53 -1.37 9.53 -15.04
CA SER A 53 -1.79 8.70 -16.16
C SER A 53 -1.72 7.22 -15.78
N THR A 54 -2.51 6.37 -16.46
CA THR A 54 -2.35 4.92 -16.36
C THR A 54 -0.93 4.53 -16.74
N GLY A 55 -0.31 3.68 -15.92
CA GLY A 55 1.08 3.27 -16.05
C GLY A 55 2.09 4.22 -15.42
N GLU A 56 1.67 5.39 -14.91
CA GLU A 56 2.59 6.26 -14.17
C GLU A 56 2.78 5.71 -12.75
N PRO A 57 4.04 5.40 -12.38
CA PRO A 57 4.29 4.79 -11.10
C PRO A 57 4.59 5.90 -10.06
N PHE A 58 4.26 5.65 -8.80
CA PHE A 58 4.52 6.57 -7.68
C PHE A 58 5.06 5.78 -6.49
N ILE A 59 5.78 6.47 -5.62
CA ILE A 59 6.35 5.86 -4.41
C ILE A 59 5.67 6.46 -3.18
N ILE A 60 5.35 5.59 -2.23
CA ILE A 60 4.95 5.97 -0.87
C ILE A 60 6.06 5.54 0.07
N VAL A 61 6.50 6.49 0.89
CA VAL A 61 7.47 6.25 1.96
C VAL A 61 6.76 6.40 3.30
N ASP A 62 6.51 5.27 3.96
CA ASP A 62 5.95 5.23 5.30
C ASP A 62 7.08 5.14 6.34
N CYS A 63 7.33 6.28 7.00
CA CYS A 63 8.35 6.42 8.03
C CYS A 63 7.74 6.16 9.41
N GLY A 64 7.62 4.88 9.75
CA GLY A 64 7.29 4.46 11.12
C GLY A 64 8.45 4.71 12.09
N GLU A 65 8.20 4.49 13.38
CA GLU A 65 9.20 4.75 14.45
C GLU A 65 10.43 3.83 14.39
N SER A 66 10.30 2.65 13.77
CA SER A 66 11.37 1.63 13.73
C SER A 66 11.64 1.05 12.35
N THR A 67 10.77 1.38 11.38
CA THR A 67 10.79 0.82 10.04
C THR A 67 10.46 1.92 9.05
N ILE A 68 11.16 1.90 7.93
CA ILE A 68 10.82 2.70 6.76
C ILE A 68 10.30 1.71 5.73
N ASP A 69 9.01 1.78 5.42
CA ASP A 69 8.40 0.93 4.42
C ASP A 69 8.31 1.73 3.11
N ILE A 70 8.95 1.22 2.05
CA ILE A 70 8.93 1.85 0.72
C ILE A 70 8.12 0.96 -0.20
N THR A 71 7.04 1.54 -0.72
CA THR A 71 6.15 0.84 -1.64
C THR A 71 6.06 1.61 -2.94
N THR A 72 6.31 0.92 -4.04
CA THR A 72 6.11 1.45 -5.37
C THR A 72 4.78 0.94 -5.88
N HIS A 73 3.94 1.86 -6.33
CA HIS A 73 2.64 1.55 -6.90
C HIS A 73 2.60 2.03 -8.34
N GLU A 74 1.90 1.30 -9.19
CA GLU A 74 1.56 1.73 -10.55
C GLU A 74 0.05 1.80 -10.71
N PHE A 75 -0.40 2.85 -11.39
CA PHE A 75 -1.81 3.03 -11.65
C PHE A 75 -2.27 2.14 -12.82
N VAL A 76 -3.08 1.11 -12.56
CA VAL A 76 -3.47 0.12 -13.57
C VAL A 76 -4.79 0.49 -14.25
N GLU A 77 -5.84 0.80 -13.48
CA GLU A 77 -7.16 1.11 -14.04
C GLU A 77 -7.92 2.11 -13.16
N ASN A 78 -8.66 3.01 -13.82
CA ASN A 78 -9.58 3.92 -13.15
C ASN A 78 -11.00 3.34 -13.22
N ASN A 79 -11.52 2.90 -12.07
CA ASN A 79 -12.89 2.40 -11.83
C ASN A 79 -13.17 0.92 -12.22
N PRO A 80 -13.02 -0.05 -11.27
CA PRO A 80 -12.56 0.15 -9.90
C PRO A 80 -11.08 0.54 -9.88
N LEU A 81 -10.68 1.37 -8.89
CA LEU A 81 -9.28 1.76 -8.74
C LEU A 81 -8.43 0.51 -8.52
N GLN A 82 -7.56 0.18 -9.48
CA GLN A 82 -6.64 -0.94 -9.38
C GLN A 82 -5.20 -0.44 -9.34
N LEU A 83 -4.44 -0.99 -8.40
CA LEU A 83 -3.03 -0.68 -8.19
C LEU A 83 -2.25 -1.99 -8.23
N SER A 84 -1.11 -1.98 -8.89
CA SER A 84 -0.08 -2.99 -8.67
C SER A 84 0.89 -2.48 -7.60
N GLU A 85 1.26 -3.33 -6.66
CA GLU A 85 2.21 -3.01 -5.58
C GLU A 85 3.49 -3.81 -5.77
N ILE A 86 4.63 -3.12 -5.70
CA ILE A 86 5.96 -3.73 -5.53
C ILE A 86 6.50 -3.24 -4.18
N THR A 87 6.37 -4.08 -3.16
CA THR A 87 6.75 -3.78 -1.77
C THR A 87 8.23 -4.06 -1.50
N GLN A 88 8.92 -3.17 -0.77
CA GLN A 88 10.15 -3.52 -0.05
C GLN A 88 10.16 -2.88 1.35
N LYS A 89 10.33 -3.72 2.38
CA LYS A 89 10.39 -3.31 3.78
C LYS A 89 11.84 -3.07 4.20
N LEU A 90 12.11 -1.92 4.80
CA LEU A 90 13.42 -1.55 5.32
C LEU A 90 13.33 -1.30 6.84
N VAL A 91 14.38 -1.68 7.56
CA VAL A 91 14.51 -1.58 9.02
C VAL A 91 15.69 -0.67 9.32
N GLU A 92 15.45 0.41 10.08
CA GLU A 92 16.37 1.56 10.26
C GLU A 92 17.77 1.21 10.81
N ASN A 93 18.00 -0.02 11.27
CA ASN A 93 19.26 -0.47 11.87
C ASN A 93 20.28 -1.06 10.89
N ASN A 94 20.10 -0.93 9.57
CA ASN A 94 21.04 -1.45 8.58
C ASN A 94 21.55 -0.38 7.59
N PRO A 95 22.83 0.06 7.68
CA PRO A 95 23.37 1.12 6.82
C PRO A 95 23.43 0.77 5.32
N LEU A 96 23.32 -0.50 4.94
CA LEU A 96 23.21 -0.92 3.53
C LEU A 96 21.85 -0.54 2.92
N GLN A 97 20.84 -0.24 3.74
CA GLN A 97 19.50 0.07 3.27
C GLN A 97 19.38 1.51 2.76
N LEU A 98 20.10 2.48 3.32
CA LEU A 98 20.13 3.86 2.81
C LEU A 98 20.62 3.94 1.36
N SER A 99 21.62 3.13 0.99
CA SER A 99 22.07 3.03 -0.41
C SER A 99 21.03 2.39 -1.32
N GLU A 100 20.23 1.45 -0.81
CA GLU A 100 19.18 0.78 -1.57
C GLU A 100 17.98 1.70 -1.80
N ILE A 101 17.59 2.49 -0.79
CA ILE A 101 16.61 3.60 -0.90
C ILE A 101 17.07 4.59 -1.95
N THR A 102 18.30 5.10 -1.81
CA THR A 102 18.85 6.11 -2.71
C THR A 102 18.94 5.58 -4.15
N THR A 103 19.26 4.30 -4.33
CA THR A 103 19.33 3.67 -5.65
C THR A 103 17.94 3.54 -6.26
N ARG A 104 16.93 3.08 -5.53
CA ARG A 104 15.55 3.00 -6.04
C ARG A 104 14.95 4.36 -6.35
N VAL A 105 15.09 5.34 -5.45
CA VAL A 105 14.63 6.72 -5.71
C VAL A 105 15.35 7.30 -6.94
N ARG A 106 16.63 6.97 -7.14
CA ARG A 106 17.40 7.40 -8.32
C ARG A 106 16.97 6.69 -9.61
N ASP A 107 16.79 5.38 -9.59
CA ASP A 107 16.37 4.58 -10.76
C ASP A 107 14.94 4.93 -11.21
N PHE A 108 14.17 5.57 -10.34
CA PHE A 108 12.80 6.00 -10.57
C PHE A 108 12.66 7.47 -11.01
N CYS A 109 13.78 8.12 -11.38
CA CYS A 109 13.80 9.51 -11.85
C CYS A 109 12.89 9.72 -13.08
N GLY A 110 11.67 10.20 -12.80
CA GLY A 110 10.55 10.36 -13.73
C GLY A 110 9.20 10.46 -13.00
N SER A 111 9.16 10.07 -11.73
CA SER A 111 7.92 9.88 -10.97
C SER A 111 7.74 10.81 -9.77
N ILE A 112 6.54 10.76 -9.18
CA ILE A 112 6.18 11.53 -7.97
C ILE A 112 6.55 10.76 -6.71
N LEU A 113 7.26 11.42 -5.80
CA LEU A 113 7.55 10.95 -4.45
C LEU A 113 6.60 11.63 -3.47
N ILE A 114 5.91 10.86 -2.64
CA ILE A 114 4.98 11.32 -1.61
C ILE A 114 5.48 10.88 -0.24
#